data_AF-A0A6A6QIH9-F1
#
_entry.id   AF-A0A6A6QIH9-F1
#
_cell.length_a   1.000
_cell.length_b   1.000
_cell.length_c   1.000
_cell.angle_alpha   90.00
_cell.angle_beta   90.00
_cell.angle_gamma   90.00
#
_symmetry.space_group_name_H-M   'P 1'
#
loop_
_entity.id
_entity.type
_entity.pdbx_description
1 polymer ?
#
loop_
_entity_poly.entity_id
_entity_poly.type
_entity_poly.pdbx_seq_one_letter_code
_entity_poly.pdbx_strand_id
1 'polypeptide(L)'
;MFDRLRKRKSDASQQDGSSKENSPDGRDGSNEEKGDESGGQPQPVGFWHPSLDHVRKRAFQKWAITTTFLMTFILAVLSIYWGVFFHLNGPESKINKLVVYIVDFDGQAPYDSTGHAPIVGPAIVQLAEQTVNSGMAHLGYGSLPPSHFNNDPLQVRQAVYNWDAWAAIIINPNATAMLYSAIATGNASYDPMGACQLVYQDSRDDTNWYDFLLPQISMFQTQATSMVGKMWAGMVLQNASDPAVLANMQAAPQAISPAIGFSEFNLRPFYPYTSIPAVSIGLIYLIIISFFSFSFYLPIHMQYLNPKGHPPLKFWQLILWRYCATMSAYLFLSLAYSFVSMAFQINFTHANPITSETQTTDIAYGNPIAYGHGTFVVYWMLNFFGMIALGLACENVAMVVGQPWMGLWLIFWVITNVSTSFYDIEIEPAFYRWGYAWPLHQVVEGSRQILFNLHSRIGLDFGILIAWGAVNSALFPLTCMFQRWKTKRGVTEYFVGN
;
A
#
# COMPACT_ATOMS: atom_id res chain seq x y z
N MET A 1 5.74 38.17 26.81
CA MET A 1 7.18 38.11 26.51
C MET A 1 7.36 37.98 25.01
N PHE A 2 6.92 39.04 24.32
CA PHE A 2 7.03 39.34 22.90
C PHE A 2 7.28 40.86 22.86
N ASP A 3 7.88 41.35 21.77
CA ASP A 3 8.35 42.72 21.55
C ASP A 3 9.68 43.12 22.19
N ARG A 4 10.73 42.96 21.38
CA ARG A 4 11.79 43.96 21.13
C ARG A 4 12.78 43.34 20.17
N LEU A 5 12.84 43.81 18.92
CA LEU A 5 14.04 43.93 18.09
C LEU A 5 13.67 44.36 16.66
N ARG A 6 13.09 45.57 16.53
CA ARG A 6 13.03 46.28 15.24
C ARG A 6 13.18 47.77 15.47
N LYS A 7 14.42 48.25 15.32
CA LYS A 7 14.87 49.65 15.03
C LYS A 7 16.11 50.00 15.85
N ARG A 8 17.27 50.02 15.20
CA ARG A 8 18.21 51.15 15.29
C ARG A 8 19.40 50.96 14.35
N LYS A 9 19.80 52.09 13.76
CA LYS A 9 20.92 52.42 12.85
C LYS A 9 20.46 52.56 11.40
N SER A 10 20.58 53.72 10.77
CA SER A 10 21.53 54.82 11.01
C SER A 10 20.91 56.18 10.75
N ASP A 11 21.14 57.08 11.70
CA ASP A 11 20.92 58.52 11.62
C ASP A 11 21.99 59.22 10.76
N ALA A 12 21.59 60.42 10.33
CA ALA A 12 22.35 61.68 10.34
C ALA A 12 23.26 62.03 9.16
N SER A 13 22.76 62.95 8.32
CA SER A 13 23.26 64.34 8.13
C SER A 13 22.46 64.95 6.96
N GLN A 14 21.94 66.18 6.93
CA GLN A 14 22.02 67.36 7.78
C GLN A 14 20.91 68.34 7.32
N GLN A 15 20.57 69.30 8.18
CA GLN A 15 19.69 70.48 8.01
C GLN A 15 19.87 71.23 6.67
N ASP A 16 18.95 72.04 6.14
CA ASP A 16 18.15 73.09 6.81
C ASP A 16 17.05 73.68 5.90
N GLY A 17 16.06 74.37 6.51
CA GLY A 17 15.55 75.65 6.00
C GLY A 17 14.42 75.74 4.96
N SER A 18 13.17 75.66 5.44
CA SER A 18 11.93 76.38 5.04
C SER A 18 11.97 77.39 3.87
N SER A 19 10.98 77.34 2.95
CA SER A 19 9.94 78.38 2.75
C SER A 19 8.88 77.98 1.70
N LYS A 20 7.62 78.36 1.97
CA LYS A 20 6.43 78.21 1.10
C LYS A 20 6.43 79.26 -0.02
N GLU A 21 5.91 78.93 -1.21
CA GLU A 21 4.76 79.60 -1.86
C GLU A 21 4.50 79.14 -3.32
N ASN A 22 3.20 78.98 -3.62
CA ASN A 22 2.46 79.24 -4.86
C ASN A 22 2.91 78.69 -6.23
N SER A 23 2.05 77.85 -6.80
CA SER A 23 1.72 77.80 -8.25
C SER A 23 0.82 79.00 -8.63
N PRO A 24 0.50 79.32 -9.91
CA PRO A 24 0.63 78.48 -11.12
C PRO A 24 1.01 79.18 -12.45
N ASP A 25 1.12 78.33 -13.47
CA ASP A 25 0.76 78.56 -14.88
C ASP A 25 1.78 79.26 -15.83
N GLY A 26 1.96 78.68 -17.02
CA GLY A 26 2.72 79.31 -18.11
C GLY A 26 3.37 78.36 -19.10
N ARG A 27 2.73 78.20 -20.26
CA ARG A 27 3.06 77.44 -21.46
C ARG A 27 4.47 77.64 -22.06
N ASP A 28 4.80 76.62 -22.86
CA ASP A 28 5.62 76.61 -24.08
C ASP A 28 7.13 76.84 -23.97
N GLY A 29 7.86 75.82 -24.43
CA GLY A 29 9.29 75.87 -24.61
C GLY A 29 9.86 74.49 -24.86
N SER A 30 9.79 74.05 -26.12
CA SER A 30 10.60 72.99 -26.69
C SER A 30 12.04 73.03 -26.17
N ASN A 31 12.56 71.89 -25.72
CA ASN A 31 13.95 71.54 -25.99
C ASN A 31 14.15 70.04 -25.88
N GLU A 32 14.77 69.52 -26.94
CA GLU A 32 15.45 68.24 -26.99
C GLU A 32 16.41 68.14 -25.81
N GLU A 33 16.30 67.08 -25.01
CA GLU A 33 17.42 66.62 -24.19
C GLU A 33 17.63 65.12 -24.38
N LYS A 34 18.74 64.85 -25.09
CA LYS A 34 19.66 63.73 -24.92
C LYS A 34 19.33 62.84 -23.71
N GLY A 35 18.87 61.62 -23.99
CA GLY A 35 18.77 60.53 -23.02
C GLY A 35 19.91 59.54 -23.17
N ASP A 36 21.09 59.96 -22.71
CA ASP A 36 22.06 59.17 -21.94
C ASP A 36 22.16 57.66 -22.20
N GLU A 37 23.17 57.26 -22.98
CA GLU A 37 23.78 55.94 -22.91
C GLU A 37 24.53 55.79 -21.57
N SER A 38 23.78 55.69 -20.47
CA SER A 38 24.33 55.22 -19.20
C SER A 38 24.04 53.73 -19.07
N GLY A 39 25.10 52.92 -19.23
CA GLY A 39 25.14 51.48 -18.98
C GLY A 39 24.96 51.11 -17.51
N GLY A 40 23.94 51.66 -16.84
CA GLY A 40 23.48 51.22 -15.54
C GLY A 40 22.65 49.95 -15.66
N GLN A 41 22.78 49.02 -14.70
CA GLN A 41 21.88 47.88 -14.63
C GLN A 41 20.42 48.38 -14.64
N PRO A 42 19.54 47.79 -15.45
CA PRO A 42 18.17 48.27 -15.60
C PRO A 42 17.50 48.34 -14.23
N GLN A 43 16.98 49.52 -13.87
CA GLN A 43 16.30 49.70 -12.59
C GLN A 43 15.03 48.83 -12.55
N PRO A 44 14.74 48.16 -11.43
CA PRO A 44 13.55 47.34 -11.29
C PRO A 44 12.30 48.24 -11.39
N VAL A 45 11.48 47.98 -12.41
CA VAL A 45 10.22 48.70 -12.64
C VAL A 45 9.02 47.89 -12.13
N GLY A 46 7.91 48.57 -11.86
CA GLY A 46 6.66 47.91 -11.47
C GLY A 46 6.09 46.98 -12.55
N PHE A 47 5.34 45.95 -12.16
CA PHE A 47 4.82 44.91 -13.06
C PHE A 47 4.00 45.45 -14.26
N TRP A 48 3.33 46.58 -14.09
CA TRP A 48 2.49 47.21 -15.12
C TRP A 48 3.24 48.23 -15.99
N HIS A 49 4.56 48.39 -15.80
CA HIS A 49 5.36 49.34 -16.57
C HIS A 49 5.36 48.96 -18.07
N PRO A 50 5.18 49.92 -19.00
CA PRO A 50 5.09 49.63 -20.44
C PRO A 50 6.27 48.85 -21.02
N SER A 51 7.48 49.04 -20.48
CA SER A 51 8.69 48.30 -20.90
C SER A 51 8.61 46.79 -20.65
N LEU A 52 7.71 46.33 -19.77
CA LEU A 52 7.50 44.91 -19.47
C LEU A 52 6.35 44.29 -20.28
N ASP A 53 5.66 45.00 -21.17
CA ASP A 53 4.48 44.45 -21.85
C ASP A 53 4.79 43.17 -22.66
N HIS A 54 5.91 43.19 -23.40
CA HIS A 54 6.40 42.02 -24.14
C HIS A 54 6.82 40.86 -23.22
N VAL A 55 7.51 41.17 -22.12
CA VAL A 55 7.97 40.16 -21.15
C VAL A 55 6.78 39.53 -20.44
N ARG A 56 5.78 40.34 -20.05
CA ARG A 56 4.55 39.90 -19.39
C ARG A 56 3.72 39.01 -20.30
N LYS A 57 3.48 39.39 -21.56
CA LYS A 57 2.77 38.53 -22.53
C LYS A 57 3.48 37.19 -22.72
N ARG A 58 4.80 37.20 -22.90
CA ARG A 58 5.61 35.98 -23.02
C ARG A 58 5.58 35.13 -21.74
N ALA A 59 5.66 35.76 -20.57
CA ALA A 59 5.60 35.08 -19.28
C ALA A 59 4.23 34.42 -19.06
N PHE A 60 3.13 35.14 -19.30
CA PHE A 60 1.78 34.57 -19.23
C PHE A 60 1.55 33.46 -20.24
N GLN A 61 2.05 33.59 -21.48
CA GLN A 61 1.95 32.53 -22.47
C GLN A 61 2.70 31.27 -22.03
N LYS A 62 3.97 31.41 -21.60
CA LYS A 62 4.76 30.27 -21.11
C LYS A 62 4.14 29.66 -19.85
N TRP A 63 3.65 30.49 -18.93
CA TRP A 63 2.95 30.04 -17.73
C TRP A 63 1.67 29.27 -18.09
N ALA A 64 0.84 29.78 -18.99
CA ALA A 64 -0.40 29.13 -19.40
C ALA A 64 -0.14 27.79 -20.10
N ILE A 65 0.85 27.72 -20.99
CA ILE A 65 1.26 26.47 -21.66
C ILE A 65 1.77 25.47 -20.64
N THR A 66 2.65 25.90 -19.73
CA THR A 66 3.23 25.04 -18.69
C THR A 66 2.14 24.52 -17.75
N THR A 67 1.24 25.39 -17.29
CA THR A 67 0.12 25.01 -16.41
C THR A 67 -0.83 24.04 -17.10
N THR A 68 -1.23 24.31 -18.35
CA THR A 68 -2.11 23.42 -19.12
C THR A 68 -1.48 22.04 -19.33
N PHE A 69 -0.17 22.01 -19.64
CA PHE A 69 0.58 20.78 -19.77
C PHE A 69 0.62 20.00 -18.45
N LEU A 70 0.93 20.66 -17.34
CA LEU A 70 0.95 20.04 -16.01
C LEU A 70 -0.44 19.53 -15.60
N MET A 71 -1.50 20.30 -15.87
CA MET A 71 -2.88 19.86 -15.61
C MET A 71 -3.21 18.59 -16.39
N THR A 72 -2.88 18.55 -17.68
CA THR A 72 -3.12 17.38 -18.54
C THR A 72 -2.34 16.17 -18.04
N PHE A 73 -1.06 16.36 -17.68
CA PHE A 73 -0.22 15.30 -17.14
C PHE A 73 -0.74 14.75 -15.80
N ILE A 74 -1.11 15.65 -14.88
CA ILE A 74 -1.67 15.26 -13.58
C ILE A 74 -2.97 14.49 -13.77
N LEU A 75 -3.88 14.96 -14.63
CA LEU A 75 -5.11 14.24 -14.94
C LEU A 75 -4.82 12.84 -15.52
N ALA A 76 -3.88 12.73 -16.45
CA ALA A 76 -3.53 11.45 -17.04
C ALA A 76 -2.94 10.46 -16.03
N VAL A 77 -1.96 10.90 -15.22
CA VAL A 77 -1.26 10.03 -14.28
C VAL A 77 -2.10 9.72 -13.05
N LEU A 78 -2.77 10.71 -12.46
CA LEU A 78 -3.63 10.45 -11.29
C LEU A 78 -4.83 9.58 -11.65
N SER A 79 -5.36 9.66 -12.87
CA SER A 79 -6.44 8.75 -13.29
C SER A 79 -6.04 7.27 -13.18
N ILE A 80 -4.75 6.93 -13.26
CA ILE A 80 -4.26 5.56 -13.02
C ILE A 80 -4.56 5.12 -11.59
N TYR A 81 -4.35 5.97 -10.58
CA TYR A 81 -4.65 5.62 -9.19
C TYR A 81 -6.15 5.55 -8.93
N TRP A 82 -6.93 6.52 -9.41
CA TRP A 82 -8.38 6.50 -9.23
C TRP A 82 -9.06 5.32 -9.95
N GLY A 83 -8.49 4.88 -11.07
CA GLY A 83 -9.00 3.74 -11.84
C GLY A 83 -8.95 2.40 -11.10
N VAL A 84 -8.10 2.28 -10.05
CA VAL A 84 -8.00 1.09 -9.19
C VAL A 84 -9.36 0.77 -8.58
N PHE A 85 -10.05 1.79 -8.04
CA PHE A 85 -11.30 1.63 -7.30
C PHE A 85 -12.56 1.70 -8.16
N PHE A 86 -12.44 2.14 -9.40
CA PHE A 86 -13.59 2.57 -10.20
C PHE A 86 -14.65 1.48 -10.39
N HIS A 87 -14.23 0.21 -10.49
CA HIS A 87 -15.13 -0.92 -10.70
C HIS A 87 -15.46 -1.71 -9.41
N LEU A 88 -14.96 -1.31 -8.24
CA LEU A 88 -15.13 -2.10 -7.00
C LEU A 88 -16.56 -2.12 -6.47
N ASN A 89 -17.34 -1.05 -6.69
CA ASN A 89 -18.71 -0.92 -6.17
C ASN A 89 -19.80 -1.26 -7.20
N GLY A 90 -19.41 -1.73 -8.39
CA GLY A 90 -20.30 -1.95 -9.52
C GLY A 90 -20.64 -3.42 -9.77
N PRO A 91 -21.54 -3.69 -10.75
CA PRO A 91 -21.83 -5.06 -11.21
C PRO A 91 -20.62 -5.75 -11.85
N GLU A 92 -19.62 -4.98 -12.28
CA GLU A 92 -18.34 -5.48 -12.81
C GLU A 92 -17.28 -5.72 -11.72
N SER A 93 -17.67 -5.60 -10.44
CA SER A 93 -16.76 -5.82 -9.32
C SER A 93 -16.20 -7.24 -9.36
N LYS A 94 -14.90 -7.34 -9.14
CA LYS A 94 -14.18 -8.62 -9.06
C LYS A 94 -14.04 -9.10 -7.62
N ILE A 95 -14.91 -8.63 -6.73
CA ILE A 95 -14.94 -9.03 -5.32
C ILE A 95 -15.14 -10.56 -5.19
N ASN A 96 -15.75 -11.18 -6.19
CA ASN A 96 -15.85 -12.64 -6.30
C ASN A 96 -14.50 -13.36 -6.49
N LYS A 97 -13.40 -12.64 -6.72
CA LYS A 97 -12.03 -13.19 -6.71
C LYS A 97 -11.49 -13.40 -5.30
N LEU A 98 -12.07 -12.73 -4.30
CA LEU A 98 -11.79 -13.00 -2.90
C LEU A 98 -12.51 -14.30 -2.51
N VAL A 99 -11.86 -15.43 -2.79
CA VAL A 99 -12.44 -16.76 -2.60
C VAL A 99 -12.55 -17.11 -1.12
N VAL A 100 -13.73 -17.59 -0.71
CA VAL A 100 -13.99 -18.11 0.63
C VAL A 100 -14.42 -19.56 0.52
N TYR A 101 -13.64 -20.48 1.09
CA TYR A 101 -14.00 -21.90 1.09
C TYR A 101 -15.08 -22.21 2.11
N ILE A 102 -16.02 -23.07 1.74
CA ILE A 102 -17.02 -23.62 2.66
C ILE A 102 -16.86 -25.12 2.62
N VAL A 103 -16.42 -25.68 3.74
CA VAL A 103 -16.09 -27.11 3.85
C VAL A 103 -16.98 -27.74 4.90
N ASP A 104 -17.87 -28.61 4.44
CA ASP A 104 -18.88 -29.24 5.27
C ASP A 104 -18.43 -30.60 5.78
N PHE A 105 -17.97 -30.66 7.04
CA PHE A 105 -17.68 -31.93 7.70
C PHE A 105 -18.89 -32.51 8.45
N ASP A 106 -20.03 -31.82 8.51
CA ASP A 106 -21.17 -32.19 9.33
C ASP A 106 -21.69 -33.60 9.00
N GLY A 107 -21.79 -34.46 10.01
CA GLY A 107 -22.17 -35.86 9.82
C GLY A 107 -21.16 -36.73 9.09
N GLN A 108 -19.91 -36.27 8.94
CA GLN A 108 -18.79 -37.14 8.55
C GLN A 108 -18.26 -37.92 9.76
N ALA A 109 -17.52 -39.00 9.51
CA ALA A 109 -16.89 -39.80 10.56
C ALA A 109 -16.09 -38.91 11.56
N PRO A 110 -16.24 -39.13 12.89
CA PRO A 110 -16.92 -40.24 13.55
C PRO A 110 -18.44 -40.03 13.82
N TYR A 111 -19.07 -38.99 13.24
CA TYR A 111 -20.47 -38.62 13.49
C TYR A 111 -21.45 -39.06 12.38
N ASP A 112 -20.99 -39.90 11.46
CA ASP A 112 -21.74 -40.49 10.35
C ASP A 112 -22.82 -41.51 10.76
N SER A 113 -22.73 -42.01 12.00
CA SER A 113 -23.60 -43.07 12.54
C SER A 113 -24.49 -42.59 13.70
N THR A 114 -24.68 -41.27 13.84
CA THR A 114 -25.47 -40.67 14.94
C THR A 114 -26.98 -40.89 14.81
N GLY A 115 -27.47 -41.39 13.66
CA GLY A 115 -28.89 -41.65 13.42
C GLY A 115 -29.72 -40.39 13.10
N HIS A 116 -29.09 -39.22 13.02
CA HIS A 116 -29.70 -37.96 12.63
C HIS A 116 -29.17 -37.49 11.28
N ALA A 117 -30.03 -36.95 10.43
CA ALA A 117 -29.61 -36.36 9.17
C ALA A 117 -28.87 -35.02 9.43
N PRO A 118 -27.74 -34.75 8.77
CA PRO A 118 -27.04 -33.47 8.87
C PRO A 118 -27.93 -32.32 8.38
N ILE A 119 -27.94 -31.22 9.14
CA ILE A 119 -28.82 -30.07 8.91
C ILE A 119 -27.99 -28.78 8.82
N VAL A 120 -27.00 -28.62 9.70
CA VAL A 120 -26.17 -27.41 9.77
C VAL A 120 -25.33 -27.26 8.51
N GLY A 121 -24.58 -28.30 8.16
CA GLY A 121 -23.70 -28.32 6.99
C GLY A 121 -24.42 -28.02 5.68
N PRO A 122 -25.42 -28.84 5.28
CA PRO A 122 -26.16 -28.64 4.04
C PRO A 122 -26.84 -27.28 3.93
N ALA A 123 -27.35 -26.72 5.04
CA ALA A 123 -27.99 -25.40 5.02
C ALA A 123 -27.01 -24.26 4.75
N ILE A 124 -25.80 -24.33 5.33
CA ILE A 124 -24.76 -23.32 5.10
C ILE A 124 -24.23 -23.41 3.66
N VAL A 125 -24.04 -24.63 3.15
CA VAL A 125 -23.67 -24.85 1.74
C VAL A 125 -24.76 -24.30 0.80
N GLN A 126 -26.03 -24.59 1.08
CA GLN A 126 -27.14 -24.07 0.29
C GLN A 126 -27.20 -22.53 0.30
N LEU A 127 -26.96 -21.89 1.45
CA LEU A 127 -26.92 -20.43 1.54
C LEU A 127 -25.79 -19.83 0.68
N ALA A 128 -24.64 -20.49 0.64
CA ALA A 128 -23.52 -20.07 -0.19
C ALA A 128 -23.86 -20.16 -1.69
N GLU A 129 -24.45 -21.27 -2.11
CA GLU A 129 -24.91 -21.45 -3.48
C GLU A 129 -25.96 -20.39 -3.86
N GLN A 130 -26.89 -20.07 -2.96
CA GLN A 130 -27.88 -19.00 -3.18
C GLN A 130 -27.21 -17.62 -3.29
N THR A 131 -26.18 -17.36 -2.49
CA THR A 131 -25.45 -16.09 -2.50
C THR A 131 -24.72 -15.91 -3.84
N VAL A 132 -24.04 -16.96 -4.31
CA VAL A 132 -23.35 -16.96 -5.61
C VAL A 132 -24.34 -16.82 -6.78
N ASN A 133 -25.52 -17.43 -6.68
CA ASN A 133 -26.55 -17.36 -7.71
C ASN A 133 -27.45 -16.11 -7.64
N SER A 134 -27.22 -15.21 -6.66
CA SER A 134 -28.09 -14.04 -6.42
C SER A 134 -28.01 -12.96 -7.51
N GLY A 135 -26.95 -12.96 -8.31
CA GLY A 135 -26.67 -11.92 -9.32
C GLY A 135 -26.20 -10.58 -8.72
N MET A 136 -26.04 -10.48 -7.40
CA MET A 136 -25.45 -9.33 -6.71
C MET A 136 -23.94 -9.50 -6.55
N ALA A 137 -23.21 -8.41 -6.26
CA ALA A 137 -21.80 -8.51 -5.91
C ALA A 137 -21.64 -9.34 -4.62
N HIS A 138 -20.77 -10.35 -4.66
CA HIS A 138 -20.53 -11.28 -3.56
C HIS A 138 -19.06 -11.72 -3.52
N LEU A 139 -18.59 -12.18 -2.36
CA LEU A 139 -17.33 -12.92 -2.24
C LEU A 139 -17.40 -14.24 -3.03
N GLY A 140 -16.25 -14.75 -3.45
CA GLY A 140 -16.15 -16.00 -4.21
C GLY A 140 -16.39 -17.24 -3.37
N TYR A 141 -17.60 -17.43 -2.84
CA TYR A 141 -17.91 -18.62 -2.04
C TYR A 141 -17.80 -19.90 -2.88
N GLY A 142 -16.90 -20.79 -2.47
CA GLY A 142 -16.68 -22.08 -3.13
C GLY A 142 -16.88 -23.23 -2.14
N SER A 143 -17.90 -24.05 -2.37
CA SER A 143 -18.09 -25.28 -1.58
C SER A 143 -17.13 -26.36 -2.09
N LEU A 144 -16.34 -26.92 -1.17
CA LEU A 144 -15.42 -28.03 -1.45
C LEU A 144 -15.73 -29.19 -0.52
N PRO A 145 -15.73 -30.44 -1.01
CA PRO A 145 -15.99 -31.60 -0.17
C PRO A 145 -14.82 -31.83 0.80
N PRO A 146 -15.07 -32.35 2.02
CA PRO A 146 -14.02 -32.72 2.97
C PRO A 146 -12.92 -33.63 2.40
N SER A 147 -13.28 -34.48 1.43
CA SER A 147 -12.34 -35.38 0.76
C SER A 147 -11.21 -34.64 0.02
N HIS A 148 -11.43 -33.40 -0.41
CA HIS A 148 -10.39 -32.54 -0.99
C HIS A 148 -9.28 -32.20 0.02
N PHE A 149 -9.61 -32.25 1.31
CA PHE A 149 -8.72 -31.94 2.43
C PHE A 149 -8.41 -33.19 3.26
N ASN A 150 -8.45 -34.38 2.63
CA ASN A 150 -8.24 -35.68 3.28
C ASN A 150 -9.11 -35.90 4.53
N ASN A 151 -10.29 -35.28 4.59
CA ASN A 151 -11.19 -35.27 5.74
C ASN A 151 -10.56 -34.71 7.03
N ASP A 152 -9.60 -33.79 6.91
CA ASP A 152 -8.95 -33.11 8.04
C ASP A 152 -9.23 -31.59 8.01
N PRO A 153 -9.96 -31.04 9.00
CA PRO A 153 -10.17 -29.59 9.13
C PRO A 153 -8.88 -28.76 9.18
N LEU A 154 -7.77 -29.32 9.67
CA LEU A 154 -6.48 -28.60 9.70
C LEU A 154 -5.91 -28.38 8.30
N GLN A 155 -6.21 -29.26 7.33
CA GLN A 155 -5.80 -29.04 5.94
C GLN A 155 -6.57 -27.89 5.29
N VAL A 156 -7.80 -27.62 5.73
CA VAL A 156 -8.53 -26.40 5.30
C VAL A 156 -7.82 -25.15 5.82
N ARG A 157 -7.37 -25.16 7.09
CA ARG A 157 -6.57 -24.06 7.64
C ARG A 157 -5.25 -23.88 6.90
N GLN A 158 -4.61 -24.98 6.50
CA GLN A 158 -3.39 -24.95 5.71
C GLN A 158 -3.63 -24.32 4.33
N ALA A 159 -4.77 -24.60 3.69
CA ALA A 159 -5.12 -23.99 2.40
C ALA A 159 -5.29 -22.46 2.52
N VAL A 160 -5.90 -21.97 3.62
CA VAL A 160 -5.94 -20.53 3.91
C VAL A 160 -4.54 -19.97 4.13
N TYR A 161 -3.68 -20.66 4.89
CA TYR A 161 -2.29 -20.26 5.10
C TYR A 161 -1.51 -20.17 3.78
N ASN A 162 -1.70 -21.12 2.88
CA ASN A 162 -1.05 -21.20 1.57
C ASN A 162 -1.62 -20.23 0.52
N TRP A 163 -2.58 -19.38 0.91
CA TRP A 163 -3.27 -18.43 0.04
C TRP A 163 -4.12 -19.08 -1.07
N ASP A 164 -4.49 -20.36 -0.94
CA ASP A 164 -5.45 -21.01 -1.85
C ASP A 164 -6.86 -20.40 -1.72
N ALA A 165 -7.16 -19.78 -0.57
CA ALA A 165 -8.34 -18.96 -0.33
C ALA A 165 -8.02 -17.79 0.61
N TRP A 166 -8.86 -16.76 0.60
CA TRP A 166 -8.74 -15.61 1.50
C TRP A 166 -9.26 -15.91 2.90
N ALA A 167 -10.30 -16.74 3.00
CA ALA A 167 -10.84 -17.25 4.25
C ALA A 167 -11.49 -18.62 4.02
N ALA A 168 -11.81 -19.32 5.11
CA ALA A 168 -12.59 -20.54 5.07
C ALA A 168 -13.61 -20.59 6.20
N ILE A 169 -14.79 -21.13 5.90
CA ILE A 169 -15.82 -21.52 6.84
C ILE A 169 -15.82 -23.04 6.91
N ILE A 170 -15.42 -23.57 8.06
CA ILE A 170 -15.40 -25.00 8.34
C ILE A 170 -16.63 -25.31 9.18
N ILE A 171 -17.53 -26.16 8.68
CA ILE A 171 -18.59 -26.72 9.51
C ILE A 171 -18.02 -27.96 10.21
N ASN A 172 -18.07 -27.99 11.55
CA ASN A 172 -17.46 -29.07 12.32
C ASN A 172 -18.25 -30.38 12.18
N PRO A 173 -17.58 -31.55 12.29
CA PRO A 173 -18.21 -32.83 12.01
C PRO A 173 -19.36 -33.20 12.95
N ASN A 174 -19.37 -32.63 14.14
CA ASN A 174 -20.36 -32.84 15.17
C ASN A 174 -21.42 -31.74 15.25
N ALA A 175 -21.47 -30.79 14.32
CA ALA A 175 -22.33 -29.61 14.43
C ALA A 175 -23.82 -29.97 14.62
N THR A 176 -24.37 -30.82 13.74
CA THR A 176 -25.76 -31.28 13.89
C THR A 176 -25.91 -32.25 15.06
N ALA A 177 -24.97 -33.19 15.24
CA ALA A 177 -25.03 -34.19 16.31
C ALA A 177 -25.08 -33.55 17.71
N MET A 178 -24.29 -32.49 17.93
CA MET A 178 -24.26 -31.77 19.21
C MET A 178 -25.54 -30.99 19.47
N LEU A 179 -26.20 -30.45 18.44
CA LEU A 179 -27.52 -29.82 18.57
C LEU A 179 -28.59 -30.81 19.03
N TYR A 180 -28.65 -31.97 18.38
CA TYR A 180 -29.57 -33.05 18.79
C TYR A 180 -29.27 -33.52 20.22
N SER A 181 -27.99 -33.76 20.54
CA SER A 181 -27.60 -34.15 21.89
C SER A 181 -27.97 -33.09 22.92
N ALA A 182 -27.79 -31.80 22.62
CA ALA A 182 -28.06 -30.73 23.56
C ALA A 182 -29.55 -30.67 23.95
N ILE A 183 -30.44 -30.88 22.98
CA ILE A 183 -31.90 -30.94 23.22
C ILE A 183 -32.33 -32.27 23.82
N ALA A 184 -31.73 -33.38 23.41
CA ALA A 184 -32.06 -34.70 23.95
C ALA A 184 -31.70 -34.86 25.43
N THR A 185 -30.62 -34.20 25.89
CA THR A 185 -30.12 -34.34 27.27
C THR A 185 -30.25 -33.08 28.13
N GLY A 186 -30.69 -31.95 27.56
CA GLY A 186 -30.72 -30.66 28.26
C GLY A 186 -29.33 -30.15 28.61
N ASN A 187 -28.36 -30.26 27.68
CA ASN A 187 -26.97 -29.89 27.92
C ASN A 187 -26.80 -28.36 28.02
N ALA A 188 -26.85 -27.83 29.23
CA ALA A 188 -26.63 -26.41 29.50
C ALA A 188 -25.21 -25.91 29.11
N SER A 189 -24.23 -26.81 28.95
CA SER A 189 -22.86 -26.48 28.54
C SER A 189 -22.65 -26.52 27.02
N TYR A 190 -23.70 -26.73 26.22
CA TYR A 190 -23.61 -26.61 24.77
C TYR A 190 -23.21 -25.20 24.36
N ASP A 191 -22.13 -25.09 23.57
CA ASP A 191 -21.63 -23.83 23.03
C ASP A 191 -21.90 -23.74 21.51
N PRO A 192 -22.78 -22.82 21.07
CA PRO A 192 -23.05 -22.59 19.65
C PRO A 192 -21.79 -22.27 18.84
N MET A 193 -20.79 -21.60 19.42
CA MET A 193 -19.55 -21.22 18.71
C MET A 193 -18.73 -22.44 18.27
N GLY A 194 -18.97 -23.60 18.87
CA GLY A 194 -18.35 -24.87 18.49
C GLY A 194 -18.91 -25.52 17.23
N ALA A 195 -19.97 -24.96 16.61
CA ALA A 195 -20.58 -25.55 15.42
C ALA A 195 -19.77 -25.27 14.14
N CYS A 196 -19.29 -24.05 13.97
CA CYS A 196 -18.55 -23.63 12.77
C CYS A 196 -17.27 -22.87 13.13
N GLN A 197 -16.33 -22.80 12.20
CA GLN A 197 -15.08 -22.05 12.34
C GLN A 197 -14.93 -21.09 11.15
N LEU A 198 -14.61 -19.83 11.41
CA LEU A 198 -14.11 -18.89 10.41
C LEU A 198 -12.58 -18.82 10.54
N VAL A 199 -11.85 -19.15 9.47
CA VAL A 199 -10.39 -19.16 9.43
C VAL A 199 -9.91 -18.14 8.41
N TYR A 200 -8.98 -17.26 8.80
CA TYR A 200 -8.52 -16.17 7.95
C TYR A 200 -7.13 -15.65 8.37
N GLN A 201 -6.59 -14.69 7.60
CA GLN A 201 -5.37 -13.95 7.88
C GLN A 201 -5.60 -12.47 7.55
N ASP A 202 -5.86 -11.62 8.54
CA ASP A 202 -6.01 -10.18 8.29
C ASP A 202 -4.67 -9.52 7.93
N SER A 203 -3.53 -10.11 8.33
CA SER A 203 -2.22 -9.57 7.96
C SER A 203 -1.82 -9.79 6.50
N ARG A 204 -2.54 -10.65 5.76
CA ARG A 204 -2.36 -10.81 4.30
C ARG A 204 -2.62 -9.48 3.60
N ASP A 205 -3.73 -8.84 3.93
CA ASP A 205 -4.05 -7.47 3.53
C ASP A 205 -5.14 -6.93 4.48
N ASP A 206 -4.75 -6.00 5.35
CA ASP A 206 -5.64 -5.48 6.40
C ASP A 206 -6.78 -4.67 5.79
N THR A 207 -6.49 -3.88 4.76
CA THR A 207 -7.46 -3.05 4.06
C THR A 207 -8.52 -3.93 3.39
N ASN A 208 -8.11 -4.96 2.65
CA ASN A 208 -9.08 -5.87 2.03
C ASN A 208 -9.93 -6.62 3.06
N TRP A 209 -9.30 -7.05 4.16
CA TRP A 209 -10.02 -7.76 5.20
C TRP A 209 -11.15 -6.90 5.80
N TYR A 210 -10.82 -5.68 6.24
CA TYR A 210 -11.79 -4.82 6.92
C TYR A 210 -12.80 -4.16 5.97
N ASP A 211 -12.39 -3.78 4.75
CA ASP A 211 -13.26 -3.04 3.83
C ASP A 211 -14.15 -3.97 2.97
N PHE A 212 -13.69 -5.18 2.64
CA PHE A 212 -14.39 -6.06 1.68
C PHE A 212 -14.83 -7.41 2.25
N LEU A 213 -13.93 -8.15 2.93
CA LEU A 213 -14.21 -9.50 3.40
C LEU A 213 -15.09 -9.53 4.65
N LEU A 214 -14.67 -8.84 5.71
CA LEU A 214 -15.31 -8.91 7.03
C LEU A 214 -16.80 -8.49 6.99
N PRO A 215 -17.22 -7.39 6.33
CA PRO A 215 -18.63 -7.01 6.28
C PRO A 215 -19.51 -8.06 5.59
N GLN A 216 -19.01 -8.66 4.50
CA GLN A 216 -19.75 -9.67 3.74
C GLN A 216 -19.80 -11.02 4.45
N ILE A 217 -18.69 -11.45 5.08
CA ILE A 217 -18.64 -12.68 5.87
C ILE A 217 -19.54 -12.55 7.10
N SER A 218 -19.51 -11.41 7.81
CA SER A 218 -20.37 -11.18 8.97
C SER A 218 -21.86 -11.20 8.62
N MET A 219 -22.22 -10.61 7.47
CA MET A 219 -23.58 -10.71 6.93
C MET A 219 -23.95 -12.16 6.60
N PHE A 220 -23.04 -12.91 5.95
CA PHE A 220 -23.25 -14.33 5.64
C PHE A 220 -23.43 -15.18 6.90
N GLN A 221 -22.58 -15.01 7.92
CA GLN A 221 -22.69 -15.70 9.22
C GLN A 221 -24.02 -15.39 9.91
N THR A 222 -24.46 -14.13 9.90
CA THR A 222 -25.75 -13.72 10.47
C THR A 222 -26.93 -14.39 9.75
N GLN A 223 -26.88 -14.46 8.41
CA GLN A 223 -27.89 -15.15 7.60
C GLN A 223 -27.87 -16.66 7.83
N ALA A 224 -26.69 -17.28 7.89
CA ALA A 224 -26.48 -18.69 8.17
C ALA A 224 -27.09 -19.08 9.52
N THR A 225 -26.74 -18.36 10.58
CA THR A 225 -27.28 -18.57 11.93
C THR A 225 -28.80 -18.40 11.95
N SER A 226 -29.35 -17.39 11.24
CA SER A 226 -30.80 -17.21 11.15
C SER A 226 -31.50 -18.34 10.41
N MET A 227 -30.94 -18.81 9.29
CA MET A 227 -31.50 -19.87 8.45
C MET A 227 -31.50 -21.21 9.19
N VAL A 228 -30.34 -21.59 9.74
CA VAL A 228 -30.20 -22.82 10.52
C VAL A 228 -31.05 -22.76 11.78
N GLY A 229 -31.03 -21.64 12.52
CA GLY A 229 -31.83 -21.47 13.73
C GLY A 229 -33.34 -21.61 13.47
N LYS A 230 -33.87 -21.02 12.39
CA LYS A 230 -35.29 -21.15 12.02
C LYS A 230 -35.66 -22.60 11.67
N MET A 231 -34.83 -23.26 10.86
CA MET A 231 -35.05 -24.64 10.45
C MET A 231 -34.99 -25.59 11.65
N TRP A 232 -33.95 -25.45 12.48
CA TRP A 232 -33.74 -26.22 13.70
C TRP A 232 -34.86 -26.03 14.71
N ALA A 233 -35.20 -24.78 15.03
CA ALA A 233 -36.29 -24.47 15.97
C ALA A 233 -37.63 -25.05 15.48
N GLY A 234 -37.91 -24.99 14.16
CA GLY A 234 -39.09 -25.63 13.57
C GLY A 234 -39.14 -27.14 13.81
N MET A 235 -38.03 -27.84 13.63
CA MET A 235 -37.93 -29.29 13.88
C MET A 235 -38.07 -29.64 15.36
N VAL A 236 -37.40 -28.90 16.25
CA VAL A 236 -37.47 -29.17 17.69
C VAL A 236 -38.86 -28.87 18.24
N LEU A 237 -39.50 -27.78 17.81
CA LEU A 237 -40.85 -27.41 18.26
C LEU A 237 -41.92 -28.41 17.80
N GLN A 238 -41.76 -29.07 16.66
CA GLN A 238 -42.65 -30.18 16.26
C GLN A 238 -42.58 -31.36 17.24
N ASN A 239 -41.42 -31.59 17.85
CA ASN A 239 -41.20 -32.63 18.85
C ASN A 239 -41.44 -32.18 20.30
N ALA A 240 -41.76 -30.90 20.53
CA ALA A 240 -41.97 -30.32 21.87
C ALA A 240 -43.28 -30.73 22.56
N SER A 241 -44.00 -31.72 22.00
CA SER A 241 -45.18 -32.33 22.64
C SER A 241 -44.79 -33.22 23.83
N ASP A 242 -43.52 -33.65 23.91
CA ASP A 242 -42.97 -34.40 25.03
C ASP A 242 -42.52 -33.45 26.16
N PRO A 243 -43.08 -33.55 27.39
CA PRO A 243 -42.68 -32.74 28.53
C PRO A 243 -41.18 -32.82 28.86
N ALA A 244 -40.53 -33.96 28.59
CA ALA A 244 -39.10 -34.12 28.84
C ALA A 244 -38.26 -33.29 27.86
N VAL A 245 -38.64 -33.28 26.58
CA VAL A 245 -37.98 -32.45 25.56
C VAL A 245 -38.17 -30.96 25.87
N LEU A 246 -39.37 -30.57 26.30
CA LEU A 246 -39.63 -29.18 26.69
C LEU A 246 -38.77 -28.72 27.88
N ALA A 247 -38.61 -29.58 28.90
CA ALA A 247 -37.73 -29.30 30.03
C ALA A 247 -36.26 -29.19 29.60
N ASN A 248 -35.80 -30.04 28.70
CA ASN A 248 -34.44 -29.99 28.18
C ASN A 248 -34.17 -28.74 27.32
N MET A 249 -35.15 -28.31 26.52
CA MET A 249 -35.07 -27.04 25.78
C MET A 249 -34.93 -25.85 26.72
N GLN A 250 -35.65 -25.85 27.84
CA GLN A 250 -35.51 -24.81 28.87
C GLN A 250 -34.14 -24.85 29.54
N ALA A 251 -33.53 -26.03 29.67
CA ALA A 251 -32.19 -26.20 30.22
C ALA A 251 -31.07 -25.77 29.26
N ALA A 252 -31.29 -25.86 27.94
CA ALA A 252 -30.31 -25.50 26.91
C ALA A 252 -30.89 -24.50 25.88
N PRO A 253 -31.33 -23.30 26.30
CA PRO A 253 -31.96 -22.33 25.39
C PRO A 253 -31.04 -21.88 24.25
N GLN A 254 -29.73 -21.85 24.48
CA GLN A 254 -28.72 -21.50 23.48
C GLN A 254 -28.64 -22.51 22.31
N ALA A 255 -29.05 -23.76 22.53
CA ALA A 255 -29.18 -24.76 21.48
C ALA A 255 -30.39 -24.51 20.57
N ILE A 256 -31.32 -23.63 20.94
CA ILE A 256 -32.47 -23.21 20.11
C ILE A 256 -32.19 -21.87 19.43
N SER A 257 -31.67 -20.90 20.17
CA SER A 257 -31.32 -19.57 19.65
C SER A 257 -30.03 -19.09 20.32
N PRO A 258 -28.93 -18.88 19.57
CA PRO A 258 -28.82 -18.87 18.11
C PRO A 258 -28.71 -20.25 17.43
N ALA A 259 -28.72 -21.36 18.20
CA ALA A 259 -28.44 -22.72 17.76
C ALA A 259 -26.98 -22.95 17.33
N ILE A 260 -26.50 -22.21 16.32
CA ILE A 260 -25.12 -22.29 15.83
C ILE A 260 -24.40 -20.96 15.97
N GLY A 261 -23.08 -21.02 15.84
CA GLY A 261 -22.18 -19.88 15.83
C GLY A 261 -20.85 -20.21 15.17
N PHE A 262 -20.00 -19.21 15.06
CA PHE A 262 -18.73 -19.30 14.35
C PHE A 262 -17.59 -18.88 15.27
N SER A 263 -16.70 -19.81 15.58
CA SER A 263 -15.43 -19.48 16.23
C SER A 263 -14.46 -18.87 15.23
N GLU A 264 -13.80 -17.78 15.59
CA GLU A 264 -12.86 -17.08 14.70
C GLU A 264 -11.41 -17.49 14.96
N PHE A 265 -10.69 -17.86 13.90
CA PHE A 265 -9.30 -18.28 13.93
C PHE A 265 -8.50 -17.44 12.92
N ASN A 266 -7.97 -16.32 13.42
CA ASN A 266 -7.00 -15.52 12.67
C ASN A 266 -5.61 -16.16 12.77
N LEU A 267 -5.19 -16.86 11.72
CA LEU A 267 -3.90 -17.57 11.71
C LEU A 267 -2.73 -16.59 11.88
N ARG A 268 -2.82 -15.40 11.29
CA ARG A 268 -1.79 -14.37 11.27
C ARG A 268 -2.42 -12.99 11.47
N PRO A 269 -2.53 -12.51 12.73
CA PRO A 269 -3.10 -11.23 13.08
C PRO A 269 -2.19 -10.05 12.71
N PHE A 270 -2.78 -8.98 12.18
CA PHE A 270 -2.10 -7.72 11.90
C PHE A 270 -1.92 -6.93 13.21
N TYR A 271 -0.78 -7.13 13.88
CA TYR A 271 -0.43 -6.40 15.10
C TYR A 271 1.09 -6.38 15.31
N PRO A 272 1.72 -5.28 15.75
CA PRO A 272 1.12 -4.02 16.14
C PRO A 272 0.76 -3.14 14.94
N TYR A 273 -0.24 -2.25 15.11
CA TYR A 273 -0.65 -1.29 14.08
C TYR A 273 0.43 -0.29 13.69
N THR A 274 1.49 -0.15 14.50
CA THR A 274 2.70 0.61 14.13
C THR A 274 3.45 0.01 12.95
N SER A 275 3.10 -1.22 12.53
CA SER A 275 3.64 -1.88 11.34
C SER A 275 3.02 -1.40 10.04
N ILE A 276 1.89 -0.67 10.05
CA ILE A 276 1.24 -0.17 8.83
C ILE A 276 2.22 0.57 7.91
N PRO A 277 3.02 1.56 8.38
CA PRO A 277 3.97 2.25 7.51
C PRO A 277 5.07 1.34 6.94
N ALA A 278 5.41 0.24 7.62
CA ALA A 278 6.46 -0.68 7.20
C ALA A 278 6.01 -1.62 6.06
N VAL A 279 4.70 -1.75 5.82
CA VAL A 279 4.10 -2.68 4.85
C VAL A 279 3.13 -2.04 3.86
N SER A 280 2.86 -0.73 3.98
CA SER A 280 1.95 -0.02 3.06
C SER A 280 2.53 1.33 2.62
N ILE A 281 1.80 2.43 2.85
CA ILE A 281 2.07 3.78 2.36
C ILE A 281 3.45 4.30 2.78
N GLY A 282 3.96 3.88 3.93
CA GLY A 282 5.30 4.30 4.38
C GLY A 282 6.43 3.80 3.48
N LEU A 283 6.19 2.82 2.61
CA LEU A 283 7.16 2.38 1.59
C LEU A 283 7.29 3.38 0.43
N ILE A 284 6.39 4.37 0.29
CA ILE A 284 6.60 5.50 -0.62
C ILE A 284 7.87 6.28 -0.23
N TYR A 285 8.17 6.37 1.08
CA TYR A 285 9.39 7.02 1.55
C TYR A 285 10.65 6.36 0.99
N LEU A 286 10.61 5.04 0.74
CA LEU A 286 11.72 4.32 0.11
C LEU A 286 11.98 4.83 -1.31
N ILE A 287 10.93 5.08 -2.11
CA ILE A 287 11.04 5.69 -3.45
C ILE A 287 11.56 7.13 -3.34
N ILE A 288 10.99 7.93 -2.43
CA ILE A 288 11.33 9.34 -2.26
C ILE A 288 12.79 9.53 -1.83
N ILE A 289 13.25 8.76 -0.83
CA ILE A 289 14.63 8.81 -0.34
C ILE A 289 15.59 8.40 -1.47
N SER A 290 15.27 7.33 -2.18
CA SER A 290 16.09 6.86 -3.31
C SER A 290 16.16 7.91 -4.42
N PHE A 291 15.06 8.56 -4.76
CA PHE A 291 15.02 9.63 -5.75
C PHE A 291 15.86 10.86 -5.36
N PHE A 292 15.68 11.37 -4.13
CA PHE A 292 16.39 12.57 -3.70
C PHE A 292 17.88 12.34 -3.46
N SER A 293 18.29 11.09 -3.20
CA SER A 293 19.70 10.74 -3.04
C SER A 293 20.55 11.23 -4.23
N PHE A 294 20.05 11.08 -5.47
CA PHE A 294 20.73 11.55 -6.67
C PHE A 294 21.05 13.04 -6.61
N SER A 295 20.06 13.86 -6.26
CA SER A 295 20.21 15.32 -6.17
C SER A 295 21.17 15.72 -5.05
N PHE A 296 21.18 15.00 -3.92
CA PHE A 296 22.10 15.27 -2.82
C PHE A 296 23.55 14.88 -3.14
N TYR A 297 23.76 13.78 -3.87
CA TYR A 297 25.11 13.30 -4.21
C TYR A 297 25.67 13.90 -5.50
N LEU A 298 24.83 14.46 -6.38
CA LEU A 298 25.28 15.07 -7.65
C LEU A 298 26.39 16.13 -7.47
N PRO A 299 26.28 17.10 -6.53
CA PRO A 299 27.35 18.07 -6.30
C PRO A 299 28.68 17.43 -5.88
N ILE A 300 28.63 16.32 -5.12
CA ILE A 300 29.80 15.57 -4.67
C ILE A 300 30.46 14.89 -5.87
N HIS A 301 29.68 14.24 -6.74
CA HIS A 301 30.20 13.63 -7.97
C HIS A 301 30.80 14.66 -8.94
N MET A 302 30.23 15.87 -9.00
CA MET A 302 30.70 16.95 -9.86
C MET A 302 32.05 17.55 -9.41
N GLN A 303 32.48 17.34 -8.16
CA GLN A 303 33.81 17.76 -7.73
C GLN A 303 34.90 17.11 -8.58
N TYR A 304 34.77 15.82 -8.89
CA TYR A 304 35.73 15.08 -9.73
C TYR A 304 35.83 15.57 -11.18
N LEU A 305 34.88 16.39 -11.64
CA LEU A 305 34.84 16.97 -12.99
C LEU A 305 35.30 18.44 -13.01
N ASN A 306 35.21 19.14 -11.88
CA ASN A 306 35.58 20.54 -11.77
C ASN A 306 37.08 20.68 -11.42
N PRO A 307 37.91 21.31 -12.28
CA PRO A 307 39.35 21.44 -12.04
C PRO A 307 39.67 22.53 -11.01
N LYS A 308 39.13 22.43 -9.79
CA LYS A 308 39.48 23.29 -8.65
C LYS A 308 40.64 22.65 -7.88
N GLY A 309 41.84 22.68 -8.45
CA GLY A 309 43.06 22.22 -7.77
C GLY A 309 43.39 20.73 -7.90
N HIS A 310 42.65 19.96 -8.70
CA HIS A 310 42.99 18.59 -9.06
C HIS A 310 42.65 18.30 -10.54
N PRO A 311 43.31 17.33 -11.19
CA PRO A 311 42.95 16.91 -12.54
C PRO A 311 41.57 16.23 -12.56
N PRO A 312 40.81 16.32 -13.67
CA PRO A 312 39.52 15.65 -13.79
C PRO A 312 39.68 14.12 -13.84
N LEU A 313 38.76 13.40 -13.22
CA LEU A 313 38.75 11.94 -13.18
C LEU A 313 38.44 11.34 -14.57
N LYS A 314 39.03 10.18 -14.89
CA LYS A 314 38.69 9.45 -16.13
C LYS A 314 37.21 9.07 -16.12
N PHE A 315 36.54 9.24 -17.25
CA PHE A 315 35.09 9.06 -17.34
C PHE A 315 34.59 7.66 -16.93
N TRP A 316 35.27 6.59 -17.33
CA TRP A 316 34.90 5.22 -16.91
C TRP A 316 35.08 5.00 -15.39
N GLN A 317 36.10 5.61 -14.78
CA GLN A 317 36.31 5.59 -13.33
C GLN A 317 35.24 6.42 -12.61
N LEU A 318 34.75 7.51 -13.23
CA LEU A 318 33.64 8.29 -12.71
C LEU A 318 32.32 7.50 -12.72
N ILE A 319 32.04 6.74 -13.79
CA ILE A 319 30.87 5.86 -13.84
C ILE A 319 30.94 4.82 -12.72
N LEU A 320 32.08 4.13 -12.58
CA LEU A 320 32.27 3.13 -11.52
C LEU A 320 32.13 3.75 -10.13
N TRP A 321 32.76 4.90 -9.89
CA TRP A 321 32.63 5.66 -8.64
C TRP A 321 31.16 5.98 -8.33
N ARG A 322 30.42 6.54 -9.30
CA ARG A 322 29.01 6.89 -9.10
C ARG A 322 28.18 5.65 -8.76
N TYR A 323 28.34 4.57 -9.53
CA TYR A 323 27.60 3.34 -9.28
C TYR A 323 27.89 2.76 -7.89
N CYS A 324 29.17 2.61 -7.53
CA CYS A 324 29.56 2.10 -6.21
C CYS A 324 29.07 3.02 -5.07
N ALA A 325 29.19 4.33 -5.23
CA ALA A 325 28.72 5.30 -4.24
C ALA A 325 27.19 5.24 -4.05
N THR A 326 26.42 5.12 -5.15
CA THR A 326 24.97 4.94 -5.09
C THR A 326 24.60 3.64 -4.39
N MET A 327 25.24 2.52 -4.73
CA MET A 327 24.98 1.22 -4.06
C MET A 327 25.31 1.28 -2.57
N SER A 328 26.44 1.88 -2.18
CA SER A 328 26.77 2.08 -0.78
C SER A 328 25.78 3.00 -0.07
N ALA A 329 25.35 4.09 -0.71
CA ALA A 329 24.36 4.99 -0.15
C ALA A 329 23.02 4.26 0.09
N TYR A 330 22.53 3.49 -0.88
CA TYR A 330 21.30 2.70 -0.72
C TYR A 330 21.41 1.67 0.40
N LEU A 331 22.58 1.04 0.58
CA LEU A 331 22.80 0.10 1.67
C LEU A 331 22.61 0.77 3.05
N PHE A 332 23.20 1.95 3.26
CA PHE A 332 23.09 2.67 4.53
C PHE A 332 21.74 3.39 4.71
N LEU A 333 21.17 3.94 3.64
CA LEU A 333 19.86 4.60 3.69
C LEU A 333 18.74 3.59 3.94
N SER A 334 18.80 2.40 3.33
CA SER A 334 17.86 1.29 3.64
C SER A 334 18.03 0.76 5.05
N LEU A 335 19.24 0.76 5.59
CA LEU A 335 19.47 0.40 6.98
C LEU A 335 18.83 1.42 7.92
N ALA A 336 19.07 2.71 7.69
CA ALA A 336 18.48 3.79 8.48
C ALA A 336 16.94 3.77 8.40
N TYR A 337 16.38 3.54 7.21
CA TYR A 337 14.94 3.36 7.02
C TYR A 337 14.40 2.16 7.82
N SER A 338 15.07 1.01 7.73
CA SER A 338 14.66 -0.21 8.45
C SER A 338 14.77 -0.07 9.97
N PHE A 339 15.72 0.73 10.46
CA PHE A 339 15.83 1.05 11.88
C PHE A 339 14.65 1.86 12.42
N VAL A 340 13.92 2.61 11.59
CA VAL A 340 12.70 3.30 12.03
C VAL A 340 11.68 2.27 12.51
N SER A 341 11.42 1.23 11.72
CA SER A 341 10.53 0.12 12.08
C SER A 341 10.95 -0.54 13.41
N MET A 342 12.26 -0.76 13.59
CA MET A 342 12.80 -1.31 14.85
C MET A 342 12.64 -0.35 16.04
N ALA A 343 12.87 0.96 15.83
CA ALA A 343 12.76 1.98 16.87
C ALA A 343 11.30 2.15 17.37
N PHE A 344 10.32 1.92 16.49
CA PHE A 344 8.90 1.88 16.83
C PHE A 344 8.41 0.51 17.32
N GLN A 345 9.35 -0.31 17.83
CA GLN A 345 9.07 -1.55 18.57
C GLN A 345 8.33 -2.62 17.77
N ILE A 346 8.46 -2.64 16.44
CA ILE A 346 8.03 -3.79 15.64
C ILE A 346 8.92 -4.98 16.01
N ASN A 347 8.31 -6.14 16.23
CA ASN A 347 9.05 -7.33 16.61
C ASN A 347 9.84 -7.87 15.40
N PHE A 348 11.15 -7.99 15.57
CA PHE A 348 12.09 -8.56 14.59
C PHE A 348 12.94 -9.70 15.17
N THR A 349 12.78 -10.02 16.45
CA THR A 349 13.76 -10.82 17.20
C THR A 349 13.13 -11.96 17.99
N HIS A 350 11.94 -11.76 18.57
CA HIS A 350 11.29 -12.75 19.42
C HIS A 350 10.32 -13.59 18.60
N ALA A 351 10.53 -14.91 18.56
CA ALA A 351 9.57 -15.81 17.93
C ALA A 351 8.31 -15.95 18.78
N ASN A 352 7.15 -16.05 18.13
CA ASN A 352 5.92 -16.42 18.80
C ASN A 352 6.03 -17.87 19.31
N PRO A 353 5.51 -18.23 20.50
CA PRO A 353 5.49 -19.62 20.96
C PRO A 353 4.73 -20.55 20.00
N ILE A 354 3.75 -20.01 19.27
CA ILE A 354 3.01 -20.73 18.25
C ILE A 354 3.72 -20.58 16.91
N THR A 355 4.37 -21.66 16.47
CA THR A 355 5.13 -21.71 15.20
C THR A 355 4.38 -22.42 14.07
N SER A 356 3.27 -23.10 14.40
CA SER A 356 2.45 -23.78 13.40
C SER A 356 1.79 -22.79 12.42
N GLU A 357 1.65 -23.23 11.17
CA GLU A 357 0.99 -22.50 10.09
C GLU A 357 -0.53 -22.47 10.26
N THR A 358 -1.09 -23.48 10.92
CA THR A 358 -2.55 -23.71 11.04
C THR A 358 -3.12 -23.32 12.40
N GLN A 359 -2.27 -22.88 13.32
CA GLN A 359 -2.68 -22.37 14.63
C GLN A 359 -2.72 -20.84 14.65
N THR A 360 -3.69 -20.30 15.38
CA THR A 360 -3.82 -18.86 15.65
C THR A 360 -2.59 -18.36 16.38
N THR A 361 -2.01 -17.27 15.90
CA THR A 361 -0.88 -16.64 16.57
C THR A 361 -1.31 -16.02 17.91
N ASP A 362 -0.52 -16.19 18.96
CA ASP A 362 -0.78 -15.52 20.23
C ASP A 362 -0.26 -14.09 20.19
N ILE A 363 -1.17 -13.12 20.05
CA ILE A 363 -0.85 -11.69 19.95
C ILE A 363 -0.15 -11.13 21.20
N ALA A 364 -0.26 -11.79 22.35
CA ALA A 364 0.41 -11.35 23.58
C ALA A 364 1.95 -11.37 23.43
N TYR A 365 2.46 -12.16 22.49
CA TYR A 365 3.88 -12.26 22.16
C TYR A 365 4.29 -11.45 20.91
N GLY A 366 3.40 -10.58 20.40
CA GLY A 366 3.65 -9.74 19.22
C GLY A 366 3.45 -10.47 17.88
N ASN A 367 3.81 -9.79 16.77
CA ASN A 367 3.69 -10.38 15.43
C ASN A 367 4.54 -11.66 15.27
N PRO A 368 4.04 -12.64 14.50
CA PRO A 368 4.80 -13.84 14.17
C PRO A 368 5.85 -13.50 13.11
N ILE A 369 7.13 -13.56 13.46
CA ILE A 369 8.23 -13.28 12.53
C ILE A 369 8.62 -14.52 11.70
N ALA A 370 8.96 -14.33 10.43
CA ALA A 370 9.24 -15.45 9.52
C ALA A 370 10.63 -16.09 9.68
N TYR A 371 11.65 -15.32 10.09
CA TYR A 371 13.06 -15.75 10.04
C TYR A 371 13.76 -15.72 11.41
N GLY A 372 13.02 -15.72 12.51
CA GLY A 372 13.58 -15.64 13.86
C GLY A 372 14.51 -14.43 14.01
N HIS A 373 15.71 -14.63 14.55
CA HIS A 373 16.71 -13.56 14.70
C HIS A 373 17.21 -12.94 13.38
N GLY A 374 17.03 -13.63 12.25
CA GLY A 374 17.41 -13.13 10.92
C GLY A 374 16.40 -12.16 10.31
N THR A 375 15.20 -12.02 10.89
CA THR A 375 14.08 -11.25 10.31
C THR A 375 14.45 -9.82 9.98
N PHE A 376 15.17 -9.13 10.87
CA PHE A 376 15.63 -7.75 10.60
C PHE A 376 16.57 -7.67 9.39
N VAL A 377 17.50 -8.61 9.26
CA VAL A 377 18.48 -8.60 8.16
C VAL A 377 17.77 -8.87 6.84
N VAL A 378 16.82 -9.81 6.79
CA VAL A 378 16.03 -10.08 5.58
C VAL A 378 15.16 -8.87 5.22
N TYR A 379 14.50 -8.24 6.20
CA TYR A 379 13.72 -7.01 6.01
C TYR A 379 14.58 -5.87 5.46
N TRP A 380 15.76 -5.66 6.04
CA TRP A 380 16.71 -4.66 5.56
C TRP A 380 17.18 -4.95 4.13
N MET A 381 17.53 -6.21 3.82
CA MET A 381 17.92 -6.59 2.46
C MET A 381 16.77 -6.41 1.46
N LEU A 382 15.52 -6.71 1.83
CA LEU A 382 14.36 -6.43 0.99
C LEU A 382 14.26 -4.94 0.67
N ASN A 383 14.37 -4.07 1.68
CA ASN A 383 14.38 -2.63 1.49
C ASN A 383 15.56 -2.15 0.64
N PHE A 384 16.75 -2.75 0.82
CA PHE A 384 17.94 -2.43 0.04
C PHE A 384 17.75 -2.74 -1.45
N PHE A 385 17.30 -3.95 -1.79
CA PHE A 385 17.01 -4.32 -3.19
C PHE A 385 15.82 -3.54 -3.75
N GLY A 386 14.84 -3.20 -2.92
CA GLY A 386 13.78 -2.24 -3.24
C GLY A 386 14.35 -0.89 -3.67
N MET A 387 15.28 -0.33 -2.91
CA MET A 387 15.93 0.96 -3.25
C MET A 387 16.75 0.85 -4.52
N ILE A 388 17.46 -0.26 -4.74
CA ILE A 388 18.19 -0.48 -6.00
C ILE A 388 17.23 -0.46 -7.19
N ALA A 389 16.13 -1.22 -7.12
CA ALA A 389 15.17 -1.34 -8.20
C ALA A 389 14.46 -0.01 -8.50
N LEU A 390 14.01 0.71 -7.47
CA LEU A 390 13.25 1.95 -7.59
C LEU A 390 14.16 3.17 -7.85
N GLY A 391 15.28 3.24 -7.14
CA GLY A 391 16.22 4.35 -7.15
C GLY A 391 17.07 4.43 -8.40
N LEU A 392 17.66 3.31 -8.84
CA LEU A 392 18.47 3.34 -10.07
C LEU A 392 17.63 3.65 -11.31
N ALA A 393 16.36 3.25 -11.34
CA ALA A 393 15.43 3.66 -12.39
C ALA A 393 15.30 5.19 -12.43
N CYS A 394 15.11 5.82 -11.27
CA CYS A 394 15.07 7.27 -11.14
C CYS A 394 16.39 7.94 -11.57
N GLU A 395 17.55 7.41 -11.16
CA GLU A 395 18.85 7.96 -11.58
C GLU A 395 19.08 7.86 -13.09
N ASN A 396 18.72 6.73 -13.68
CA ASN A 396 18.81 6.52 -15.12
C ASN A 396 17.97 7.54 -15.89
N VAL A 397 16.72 7.72 -15.49
CA VAL A 397 15.83 8.70 -16.12
C VAL A 397 16.29 10.13 -15.86
N ALA A 398 16.78 10.43 -14.66
CA ALA A 398 17.34 11.74 -14.31
C ALA A 398 18.48 12.15 -15.26
N MET A 399 19.39 11.22 -15.56
CA MET A 399 20.50 11.46 -16.48
C MET A 399 20.07 11.65 -17.94
N VAL A 400 18.95 11.05 -18.34
CA VAL A 400 18.41 11.16 -19.71
C VAL A 400 17.57 12.42 -19.87
N VAL A 401 16.58 12.60 -19.00
CA VAL A 401 15.56 13.65 -19.09
C VAL A 401 16.09 14.98 -18.57
N GLY A 402 16.72 15.00 -17.39
CA GLY A 402 17.22 16.20 -16.75
C GLY A 402 16.16 17.05 -16.03
N GLN A 403 16.57 18.23 -15.56
CA GLN A 403 15.71 19.14 -14.79
C GLN A 403 14.96 20.09 -15.74
N PRO A 404 13.68 20.46 -15.46
CA PRO A 404 12.85 20.11 -14.29
C PRO A 404 12.00 18.85 -14.48
N TRP A 405 11.99 18.27 -15.68
CA TRP A 405 11.07 17.20 -16.11
C TRP A 405 11.24 15.89 -15.34
N MET A 406 12.38 15.68 -14.70
CA MET A 406 12.62 14.59 -13.74
C MET A 406 11.54 14.54 -12.62
N GLY A 407 10.95 15.67 -12.24
CA GLY A 407 9.84 15.70 -11.28
C GLY A 407 8.58 14.99 -11.79
N LEU A 408 8.30 15.04 -13.10
CA LEU A 408 7.17 14.33 -13.70
C LEU A 408 7.40 12.82 -13.71
N TRP A 409 8.65 12.39 -13.96
CA TRP A 409 9.01 10.98 -13.81
C TRP A 409 8.77 10.49 -12.39
N LEU A 410 9.16 11.25 -11.37
CA LEU A 410 8.89 10.87 -9.98
C LEU A 410 7.40 10.67 -9.72
N ILE A 411 6.56 11.61 -10.16
CA ILE A 411 5.10 11.51 -9.99
C ILE A 411 4.57 10.25 -10.68
N PHE A 412 4.93 10.02 -11.94
CA PHE A 412 4.55 8.81 -12.68
C PHE A 412 5.03 7.53 -11.99
N TRP A 413 6.29 7.50 -11.56
CA TRP A 413 6.91 6.33 -10.96
C TRP A 413 6.29 5.99 -9.60
N VAL A 414 6.02 6.99 -8.76
CA VAL A 414 5.32 6.82 -7.49
C VAL A 414 3.89 6.34 -7.74
N ILE A 415 3.12 7.02 -8.58
CA ILE A 415 1.70 6.70 -8.79
C ILE A 415 1.52 5.31 -9.37
N THR A 416 2.30 4.92 -10.38
CA THR A 416 2.20 3.56 -10.95
C THR A 416 2.57 2.48 -9.93
N ASN A 417 3.65 2.65 -9.16
CA ASN A 417 3.99 1.70 -8.10
C ASN A 417 2.91 1.61 -7.02
N VAL A 418 2.43 2.75 -6.53
CA VAL A 418 1.40 2.80 -5.48
C VAL A 418 0.09 2.15 -5.93
N SER A 419 -0.31 2.39 -7.18
CA SER A 419 -1.57 1.88 -7.74
C SER A 419 -1.67 0.36 -7.78
N THR A 420 -0.56 -0.37 -7.63
CA THR A 420 -0.55 -1.85 -7.69
C THR A 420 0.08 -2.52 -6.48
N SER A 421 0.38 -1.76 -5.42
CA SER A 421 1.12 -2.28 -4.26
C SER A 421 0.32 -2.28 -2.96
N PHE A 422 -0.64 -1.37 -2.79
CA PHE A 422 -1.40 -1.26 -1.54
C PHE A 422 -2.78 -1.91 -1.61
N TYR A 423 -3.20 -2.30 -2.80
CA TYR A 423 -4.44 -2.97 -3.06
C TYR A 423 -4.14 -4.27 -3.81
N ASP A 424 -5.04 -5.22 -3.65
CA ASP A 424 -4.86 -6.52 -4.28
C ASP A 424 -5.23 -6.47 -5.77
N ILE A 425 -4.24 -6.82 -6.59
CA ILE A 425 -4.35 -6.89 -8.04
C ILE A 425 -5.45 -7.88 -8.49
N GLU A 426 -5.84 -8.85 -7.65
CA GLU A 426 -6.93 -9.80 -7.95
C GLU A 426 -8.29 -9.10 -8.11
N ILE A 427 -8.57 -8.09 -7.29
CA ILE A 427 -9.84 -7.33 -7.32
C ILE A 427 -9.77 -6.13 -8.27
N GLU A 428 -8.57 -5.74 -8.71
CA GLU A 428 -8.36 -4.65 -9.66
C GLU A 428 -8.76 -5.02 -11.10
N PRO A 429 -9.07 -4.02 -11.95
CA PRO A 429 -9.20 -4.22 -13.39
C PRO A 429 -7.98 -4.94 -13.98
N ALA A 430 -8.18 -5.79 -14.99
CA ALA A 430 -7.10 -6.63 -15.52
C ALA A 430 -5.93 -5.81 -16.10
N PHE A 431 -6.18 -4.54 -16.41
CA PHE A 431 -5.17 -3.55 -16.77
C PHE A 431 -4.01 -3.49 -15.77
N TYR A 432 -4.25 -3.59 -14.45
CA TYR A 432 -3.23 -3.40 -13.41
C TYR A 432 -2.31 -4.60 -13.18
N ARG A 433 -2.48 -5.69 -13.93
CA ARG A 433 -1.64 -6.89 -13.81
C ARG A 433 -0.16 -6.66 -14.10
N TRP A 434 0.21 -5.54 -14.76
CA TRP A 434 1.62 -5.13 -14.86
C TRP A 434 2.25 -4.89 -13.48
N GLY A 435 1.45 -4.60 -12.47
CA GLY A 435 1.87 -4.42 -11.08
C GLY A 435 2.67 -5.58 -10.49
N TYR A 436 2.41 -6.82 -10.94
CA TYR A 436 3.22 -7.97 -10.54
C TYR A 436 4.69 -7.84 -10.95
N ALA A 437 5.01 -7.04 -11.98
CA ALA A 437 6.39 -6.76 -12.34
C ALA A 437 6.96 -5.54 -11.60
N TRP A 438 6.15 -4.74 -10.89
CA TRP A 438 6.59 -3.47 -10.33
C TRP A 438 7.33 -3.68 -9.00
N PRO A 439 8.43 -2.94 -8.74
CA PRO A 439 9.25 -3.18 -7.55
C PRO A 439 8.50 -2.99 -6.24
N LEU A 440 7.67 -1.95 -6.11
CA LEU A 440 7.02 -1.63 -4.83
C LEU A 440 6.06 -2.75 -4.38
N HIS A 441 5.38 -3.41 -5.32
CA HIS A 441 4.48 -4.53 -5.02
C HIS A 441 5.24 -5.66 -4.33
N GLN A 442 6.45 -5.95 -4.81
CA GLN A 442 7.32 -6.98 -4.23
C GLN A 442 7.87 -6.60 -2.85
N VAL A 443 8.14 -5.31 -2.63
CA VAL A 443 8.56 -4.82 -1.31
C VAL A 443 7.41 -4.89 -0.31
N VAL A 444 6.18 -4.54 -0.70
CA VAL A 444 4.99 -4.65 0.17
C VAL A 444 4.75 -6.10 0.56
N GLU A 445 4.64 -6.98 -0.43
CA GLU A 445 4.31 -8.40 -0.23
C GLU A 445 5.41 -9.10 0.59
N GLY A 446 6.67 -8.86 0.25
CA GLY A 446 7.80 -9.37 1.01
C GLY A 446 7.84 -8.84 2.45
N SER A 447 7.49 -7.57 2.67
CA SER A 447 7.47 -6.98 4.02
C SER A 447 6.36 -7.60 4.88
N ARG A 448 5.16 -7.80 4.32
CA ARG A 448 4.05 -8.50 5.00
C ARG A 448 4.47 -9.93 5.35
N GLN A 449 5.08 -10.64 4.41
CA GLN A 449 5.58 -12.01 4.61
C GLN A 449 6.60 -12.09 5.75
N ILE A 450 7.61 -11.21 5.74
CA ILE A 450 8.70 -11.20 6.73
C ILE A 450 8.17 -10.88 8.13
N LEU A 451 7.29 -9.87 8.23
CA LEU A 451 6.82 -9.35 9.51
C LEU A 451 5.70 -10.18 10.13
N PHE A 452 4.87 -10.85 9.33
CA PHE A 452 3.70 -11.59 9.81
C PHE A 452 3.72 -13.09 9.47
N ASN A 453 4.86 -13.63 9.05
CA ASN A 453 5.05 -15.07 8.77
C ASN A 453 3.93 -15.67 7.91
N LEU A 454 3.59 -14.95 6.83
CA LEU A 454 2.65 -15.39 5.81
C LEU A 454 3.32 -16.39 4.85
N HIS A 455 2.52 -16.97 3.94
CA HIS A 455 3.02 -17.84 2.89
C HIS A 455 4.23 -17.25 2.16
N SER A 456 5.28 -18.04 2.01
CA SER A 456 6.54 -17.53 1.49
C SER A 456 6.53 -17.43 -0.04
N ARG A 457 6.49 -16.20 -0.53
CA ARG A 457 6.80 -15.82 -1.93
C ARG A 457 8.12 -15.05 -2.06
N ILE A 458 8.92 -15.04 -1.00
CA ILE A 458 10.08 -14.15 -0.87
C ILE A 458 11.11 -14.31 -2.00
N GLY A 459 11.26 -15.52 -2.54
CA GLY A 459 12.14 -15.80 -3.67
C GLY A 459 11.69 -15.11 -4.96
N LEU A 460 10.38 -15.03 -5.21
CA LEU A 460 9.81 -14.29 -6.33
C LEU A 460 10.03 -12.78 -6.14
N ASP A 461 9.77 -12.28 -4.93
CA ASP A 461 9.89 -10.86 -4.60
C ASP A 461 11.33 -10.37 -4.81
N PHE A 462 12.32 -11.05 -4.22
CA PHE A 462 13.74 -10.74 -4.45
C PHE A 462 14.14 -10.95 -5.91
N GLY A 463 13.64 -11.98 -6.58
CA GLY A 463 13.95 -12.26 -7.99
C GLY A 463 13.60 -11.08 -8.90
N ILE A 464 12.41 -10.51 -8.72
CA ILE A 464 11.93 -9.36 -9.51
C ILE A 464 12.71 -8.09 -9.16
N LEU A 465 12.97 -7.84 -7.87
CA LEU A 465 13.77 -6.68 -7.44
C LEU A 465 15.20 -6.72 -7.98
N ILE A 466 15.83 -7.90 -7.93
CA ILE A 466 17.18 -8.12 -8.48
C ILE A 466 17.16 -7.97 -10.00
N ALA A 467 16.13 -8.46 -10.70
CA ALA A 467 16.00 -8.29 -12.15
C ALA A 467 15.94 -6.80 -12.55
N TRP A 468 15.12 -6.01 -11.85
CA TRP A 468 15.11 -4.55 -12.03
C TRP A 468 16.45 -3.91 -11.72
N GLY A 469 17.09 -4.30 -10.61
CA GLY A 469 18.41 -3.83 -10.26
C GLY A 469 19.46 -4.13 -11.33
N ALA A 470 19.45 -5.33 -11.91
CA ALA A 470 20.35 -5.75 -12.97
C ALA A 470 20.12 -4.95 -14.26
N VAL A 471 18.87 -4.80 -14.70
CA VAL A 471 18.51 -3.99 -15.89
C VAL A 471 18.95 -2.54 -15.69
N ASN A 472 18.64 -1.95 -14.55
CA ASN A 472 19.01 -0.57 -14.26
C ASN A 472 20.53 -0.38 -14.15
N SER A 473 21.25 -1.36 -13.59
CA SER A 473 22.71 -1.35 -13.52
C SER A 473 23.34 -1.45 -14.90
N ALA A 474 22.77 -2.24 -15.81
CA ALA A 474 23.22 -2.33 -17.20
C ALA A 474 22.95 -1.02 -17.99
N LEU A 475 21.85 -0.34 -17.70
CA LEU A 475 21.51 0.96 -18.31
C LEU A 475 22.35 2.12 -17.77
N PHE A 476 22.82 2.05 -16.52
CA PHE A 476 23.58 3.11 -15.85
C PHE A 476 24.79 3.67 -16.63
N PRO A 477 25.71 2.84 -17.18
CA PRO A 477 26.81 3.37 -18.00
C PRO A 477 26.31 4.06 -19.28
N LEU A 478 25.23 3.54 -19.90
CA LEU A 478 24.66 4.09 -21.13
C LEU A 478 24.03 5.46 -20.89
N THR A 479 23.27 5.61 -19.80
CA THR A 479 22.65 6.89 -19.41
C THR A 479 23.71 7.92 -19.00
N CYS A 480 24.79 7.51 -18.33
CA CYS A 480 25.95 8.37 -18.06
C CYS A 480 26.60 8.88 -19.36
N MET A 481 26.80 8.00 -20.36
CA MET A 481 27.34 8.37 -21.67
C MET A 481 26.43 9.38 -22.39
N PHE A 482 25.12 9.16 -22.33
CA PHE A 482 24.13 10.05 -22.91
C PHE A 482 24.11 11.43 -22.23
N GLN A 483 24.17 11.47 -20.89
CA GLN A 483 24.27 12.73 -20.14
C GLN A 483 25.52 13.51 -20.56
N ARG A 484 26.68 12.84 -20.68
CA ARG A 484 27.91 13.47 -21.16
C ARG A 484 27.77 14.03 -22.58
N TRP A 485 27.09 13.30 -23.46
CA TRP A 485 26.82 13.76 -24.82
C TRP A 485 25.94 15.02 -24.83
N LYS A 486 24.87 15.07 -24.01
CA LYS A 486 24.02 16.25 -23.84
C LYS A 486 24.83 17.46 -23.38
N THR A 487 25.64 17.30 -22.33
CA THR A 487 26.48 18.37 -21.79
C THR A 487 27.46 18.91 -22.83
N LYS A 488 28.09 18.02 -23.63
CA LYS A 488 29.02 18.44 -24.69
C LYS A 488 28.36 19.22 -25.82
N ARG A 489 27.08 18.94 -26.12
CA ARG A 489 26.33 19.61 -27.20
C ARG A 489 25.54 20.83 -26.72
N GLY A 490 25.62 21.18 -25.44
CA GLY A 490 24.91 22.34 -24.89
C GLY A 490 23.39 22.22 -25.00
N VAL A 491 22.84 21.00 -25.03
CA VAL A 491 21.39 20.78 -25.12
C VAL A 491 20.75 21.29 -23.83
N THR A 492 20.05 22.42 -23.90
CA THR A 492 19.32 23.01 -22.79
C THR A 492 17.95 22.32 -22.63
N GLU A 493 17.66 21.90 -21.40
CA GLU A 493 16.46 21.12 -21.03
C GLU A 493 15.22 22.01 -20.81
N TYR A 494 15.42 23.32 -20.87
CA TYR A 494 14.41 24.35 -20.75
C TYR A 494 14.27 25.11 -22.07
N PHE A 495 13.10 25.70 -22.32
CA PHE A 495 12.88 26.61 -23.46
C PHE A 495 13.74 27.89 -23.33
N VAL A 496 15.03 27.76 -23.61
CA VAL A 496 15.97 28.87 -23.74
C VAL A 496 16.04 29.23 -25.22
N GLY A 497 15.30 30.27 -25.56
CA GLY A 497 15.50 31.19 -26.70
C GLY A 497 15.66 30.62 -28.11
N ASN A 498 14.70 30.96 -28.98
CA ASN A 498 14.92 32.12 -29.85
C ASN A 498 13.84 33.17 -29.55
#